data_AF-A0A4Q3FKH6-F1
#
_entry.id   AF-A0A4Q3FKH6-F1
#
_cell.length_a   1.000
_cell.length_b   1.000
_cell.length_c   1.000
_cell.angle_alpha   90.00
_cell.angle_beta   90.00
_cell.angle_gamma   90.00
#
_symmetry.space_group_name_H-M   'P 1'
#
loop_
_entity.id
_entity.type
_entity.pdbx_description
1 polymer ?
#
loop_
_entity_poly.entity_id
_entity_poly.type
_entity_poly.pdbx_seq_one_letter_code
_entity_poly.pdbx_strand_id
1 'polypeptide(L)'
;MSIAFDRGAILSGLETTRAALPRAYAPGQELAPHIDRVDLVACGSANRAMLGIQYWLERYFPAEFMALDPPRLTERTLVLLASKSGTTPETVAAAHFLKRRPCRVVAFSQYGEKPLAQAVPRHLLIRDTSESFAAMSMLMQALIGGLMAGKEGWLLGEKLLASLDALPVAMCDAAEQNEARAAADAVTYAAMTASTMSPRCDGAGRRPLSRTGCASCIRGGYARRR
;
A
#
# COMPACT_ATOMS: atom_id res chain seq x y z
N MET A 1 -24.47 -14.01 11.12
CA MET A 1 -23.65 -15.13 10.63
C MET A 1 -22.34 -14.55 10.14
N SER A 2 -21.19 -15.00 10.64
CA SER A 2 -19.91 -14.70 10.00
C SER A 2 -19.88 -15.38 8.63
N ILE A 3 -19.35 -14.69 7.62
CA ILE A 3 -19.05 -15.32 6.34
C ILE A 3 -17.89 -16.29 6.62
N ALA A 4 -18.04 -17.56 6.24
CA ALA A 4 -16.98 -18.54 6.42
C ALA A 4 -15.77 -18.17 5.56
N PHE A 5 -14.56 -18.32 6.11
CA PHE A 5 -13.33 -18.15 5.35
C PHE A 5 -13.26 -19.16 4.20
N ASP A 6 -13.08 -18.66 2.97
CA ASP A 6 -12.99 -19.48 1.77
C ASP A 6 -11.63 -19.29 1.10
N ARG A 7 -10.72 -20.24 1.37
CA ARG A 7 -9.37 -20.30 0.77
C ARG A 7 -9.43 -20.36 -0.75
N GLY A 8 -10.34 -21.15 -1.31
CA GLY A 8 -10.46 -21.37 -2.75
C GLY A 8 -10.85 -20.09 -3.47
N ALA A 9 -11.85 -19.38 -2.95
CA ALA A 9 -12.28 -18.10 -3.49
C ALA A 9 -11.18 -17.03 -3.44
N ILE A 10 -10.42 -16.94 -2.34
CA ILE A 10 -9.32 -15.98 -2.20
C ILE A 10 -8.20 -16.26 -3.20
N LEU A 11 -7.76 -17.52 -3.30
CA LEU A 11 -6.67 -17.90 -4.21
C LEU A 11 -7.06 -17.66 -5.68
N SER A 12 -8.26 -18.08 -6.07
CA SER A 12 -8.78 -17.84 -7.42
C SER A 12 -8.93 -16.34 -7.71
N GLY A 13 -9.43 -15.57 -6.75
CA GLY A 13 -9.58 -14.12 -6.87
C GLY A 13 -8.25 -13.37 -7.04
N LEU A 14 -7.11 -13.94 -6.64
CA LEU A 14 -5.78 -13.32 -6.77
C LEU A 14 -4.96 -13.88 -7.93
N GLU A 15 -5.40 -14.95 -8.58
CA GLU A 15 -4.65 -15.63 -9.65
C GLU A 15 -4.33 -14.70 -10.82
N THR A 16 -5.29 -13.89 -11.26
CA THR A 16 -5.03 -12.93 -12.34
C THR A 16 -4.03 -11.84 -11.92
N THR A 17 -4.05 -11.45 -10.65
CA THR A 17 -3.08 -10.48 -10.13
C THR A 17 -1.68 -11.07 -10.07
N ARG A 18 -1.54 -12.34 -9.63
CA ARG A 18 -0.26 -13.07 -9.66
C ARG A 18 0.31 -13.12 -11.07
N ALA A 19 -0.50 -13.52 -12.04
CA ALA A 19 -0.10 -13.59 -13.45
C ALA A 19 0.30 -12.21 -14.03
N ALA A 20 -0.22 -11.11 -13.47
CA ALA A 20 0.09 -9.76 -13.89
C ALA A 20 1.37 -9.18 -13.26
N LEU A 21 1.97 -9.83 -12.25
CA LEU A 21 3.15 -9.30 -11.53
C LEU A 21 4.32 -8.95 -12.46
N PRO A 22 4.78 -9.81 -13.40
CA PRO A 22 5.88 -9.44 -14.29
C PRO A 22 5.51 -8.28 -15.21
N ARG A 23 4.24 -8.21 -15.64
CA ARG A 23 3.71 -7.13 -16.50
C ARG A 23 3.55 -5.80 -15.77
N ALA A 24 3.40 -5.82 -14.45
CA ALA A 24 3.43 -4.62 -13.61
C ALA A 24 4.86 -4.17 -13.31
N TYR A 25 5.79 -5.12 -13.17
CA TYR A 25 7.20 -4.87 -12.88
C TYR A 25 7.96 -4.23 -14.04
N ALA A 26 7.81 -4.76 -15.26
CA ALA A 26 8.53 -4.29 -16.44
C ALA A 26 8.32 -2.78 -16.74
N PRO A 27 7.09 -2.23 -16.67
CA PRO A 27 6.86 -0.78 -16.70
C PRO A 27 7.68 0.03 -15.71
N GLY A 28 7.96 -0.52 -14.53
CA GLY A 28 8.78 0.15 -13.52
C GLY A 28 10.20 0.35 -14.02
N GLN A 29 10.78 -0.70 -14.59
CA GLN A 29 12.13 -0.64 -15.18
C GLN A 29 12.20 0.31 -16.38
N GLU A 30 11.16 0.30 -17.23
CA GLU A 30 11.02 1.23 -18.36
C GLU A 30 11.00 2.70 -17.90
N LEU A 31 10.30 3.00 -16.81
CA LEU A 31 10.16 4.35 -16.27
C LEU A 31 11.41 4.83 -15.53
N ALA A 32 12.21 3.90 -14.97
CA ALA A 32 13.33 4.19 -14.08
C ALA A 32 14.30 5.31 -14.52
N PRO A 33 14.82 5.35 -15.76
CA PRO A 33 15.75 6.41 -16.17
C PRO A 33 15.11 7.81 -16.22
N HIS A 34 13.79 7.89 -16.25
CA HIS A 34 13.05 9.12 -16.47
C HIS A 34 12.43 9.71 -15.20
N ILE A 35 12.37 8.97 -14.10
CA ILE A 35 11.60 9.36 -12.91
C ILE A 35 12.51 9.65 -11.73
N ASP A 36 12.31 10.81 -11.10
CA ASP A 36 12.93 11.23 -9.85
C ASP A 36 12.02 11.20 -8.64
N ARG A 37 10.73 11.32 -8.87
CA ARG A 37 9.75 11.47 -7.80
C ARG A 37 8.54 10.60 -8.08
N VAL A 38 8.00 10.01 -7.02
CA VAL A 38 6.74 9.26 -7.08
C VAL A 38 5.73 9.90 -6.13
N ASP A 39 4.59 10.34 -6.67
CA ASP A 39 3.45 10.82 -5.88
C ASP A 39 2.37 9.73 -5.81
N LEU A 40 1.96 9.37 -4.59
CA LEU A 40 0.97 8.32 -4.33
C LEU A 40 -0.40 8.96 -3.99
N VAL A 41 -1.41 8.76 -4.84
CA VAL A 41 -2.70 9.44 -4.73
C VAL A 41 -3.87 8.45 -4.79
N ALA A 42 -4.54 8.27 -3.67
CA ALA A 42 -5.74 7.42 -3.56
C ALA A 42 -6.57 7.80 -2.33
N CYS A 43 -7.77 7.25 -2.24
CA CYS A 43 -8.65 7.35 -1.07
C CYS A 43 -8.84 5.99 -0.41
N GLY A 44 -9.14 5.98 0.90
CA GLY A 44 -9.55 4.77 1.62
C GLY A 44 -8.51 3.65 1.62
N SER A 45 -8.95 2.41 1.38
CA SER A 45 -8.07 1.22 1.45
C SER A 45 -6.91 1.28 0.45
N ALA A 46 -7.11 1.84 -0.74
CA ALA A 46 -6.05 2.01 -1.73
C ALA A 46 -4.96 2.98 -1.23
N ASN A 47 -5.33 4.03 -0.49
CA ASN A 47 -4.35 4.91 0.17
C ASN A 47 -3.55 4.15 1.25
N ARG A 48 -4.21 3.29 2.03
CA ARG A 48 -3.51 2.47 3.05
C ARG A 48 -2.50 1.50 2.43
N ALA A 49 -2.78 0.96 1.25
CA ALA A 49 -1.84 0.12 0.51
C ALA A 49 -0.60 0.91 0.09
N MET A 50 -0.78 2.17 -0.31
CA MET A 50 0.31 3.08 -0.70
C MET A 50 1.24 3.44 0.47
N LEU A 51 0.78 3.47 1.73
CA LEU A 51 1.65 3.75 2.88
C LEU A 51 2.77 2.72 3.05
N GLY A 52 2.46 1.44 2.77
CA GLY A 52 3.48 0.39 2.78
C GLY A 52 4.56 0.63 1.73
N ILE A 53 4.20 1.23 0.60
CA ILE A 53 5.12 1.56 -0.50
C ILE A 53 5.91 2.83 -0.19
N GLN A 54 5.24 3.83 0.37
CA GLN A 54 5.85 5.08 0.81
C GLN A 54 7.03 4.79 1.77
N TYR A 55 6.90 3.84 2.69
CA TYR A 55 7.98 3.45 3.59
C TYR A 55 9.26 3.00 2.86
N TRP A 56 9.14 2.40 1.67
CA TRP A 56 10.28 1.89 0.90
C TRP A 56 10.92 3.00 0.07
N LEU A 57 10.12 3.99 -0.34
CA LEU A 57 10.53 5.15 -1.13
C LEU A 57 11.08 6.30 -0.26
N GLU A 58 10.53 6.49 0.94
CA GLU A 58 10.90 7.54 1.87
C GLU A 58 11.92 7.04 2.89
N ARG A 59 13.21 7.30 2.61
CA ARG A 59 14.25 7.36 3.65
C ARG A 59 14.63 8.82 3.84
N TYR A 60 13.86 9.58 4.63
CA TYR A 60 14.20 10.97 4.97
C TYR A 60 14.25 11.18 6.49
N PHE A 61 15.21 11.99 6.95
CA PHE A 61 15.23 12.49 8.31
C PHE A 61 14.28 13.71 8.47
N PRO A 62 13.66 13.93 9.66
CA PRO A 62 12.72 15.04 9.86
C PRO A 62 13.26 16.44 9.51
N ALA A 63 14.58 16.64 9.59
CA ALA A 63 15.25 17.88 9.23
C ALA A 63 15.37 18.11 7.70
N GLU A 64 15.38 17.04 6.89
CA GLU A 64 15.41 17.12 5.42
C GLU A 64 14.02 17.43 4.84
N PHE A 65 12.96 16.96 5.49
CA PHE A 65 11.59 17.16 5.03
C PHE A 65 11.17 18.65 5.01
N MET A 66 11.63 19.44 5.99
CA MET A 66 11.31 20.87 6.05
C MET A 66 12.05 21.74 5.03
N ALA A 67 13.05 21.19 4.33
CA ALA A 67 13.83 21.88 3.29
C ALA A 67 13.31 21.61 1.85
N LEU A 68 12.32 20.72 1.68
CA LEU A 68 11.97 20.14 0.38
C LEU A 68 10.99 20.94 -0.52
N ASP A 69 10.51 22.12 -0.10
CA ASP A 69 9.58 23.03 -0.85
C ASP A 69 8.99 22.39 -2.13
N PRO A 70 7.92 21.57 -2.01
CA PRO A 70 7.65 20.51 -2.98
C PRO A 70 7.49 21.08 -4.40
N PRO A 71 8.42 20.76 -5.32
CA PRO A 71 8.49 21.44 -6.61
C PRO A 71 7.29 21.07 -7.49
N ARG A 72 7.01 21.96 -8.46
CA ARG A 72 6.03 21.78 -9.54
C ARG A 72 6.18 20.39 -10.16
N LEU A 73 5.06 19.73 -10.49
CA LEU A 73 5.07 18.49 -11.29
C LEU A 73 5.96 18.68 -12.53
N THR A 74 6.94 17.80 -12.71
CA THR A 74 7.86 17.82 -13.86
C THR A 74 7.70 16.55 -14.70
N GLU A 75 8.39 16.49 -15.83
CA GLU A 75 8.50 15.28 -16.66
C GLU A 75 9.13 14.08 -15.94
N ARG A 76 9.80 14.35 -14.82
CA ARG A 76 10.46 13.37 -13.97
C ARG A 76 9.61 12.95 -12.76
N THR A 77 8.34 13.33 -12.74
CA THR A 77 7.39 12.90 -11.70
C THR A 77 6.50 11.77 -12.22
N LEU A 78 6.41 10.68 -11.45
CA LEU A 78 5.44 9.60 -11.64
C LEU A 78 4.31 9.75 -10.60
N VAL A 79 3.06 9.78 -11.05
CA VAL A 79 1.89 9.80 -10.17
C VAL A 79 1.17 8.45 -10.25
N LEU A 80 0.98 7.80 -9.10
CA LEU A 80 0.19 6.58 -8.98
C LEU A 80 -1.21 6.90 -8.48
N LEU A 81 -2.22 6.52 -9.25
CA LEU A 81 -3.64 6.67 -8.89
C LEU A 81 -4.25 5.30 -8.57
N ALA A 82 -5.02 5.15 -7.51
CA ALA A 82 -5.68 3.88 -7.23
C ALA A 82 -7.12 4.05 -6.74
N SER A 83 -8.03 3.27 -7.33
CA SER A 83 -9.44 3.17 -6.93
C SER A 83 -9.97 1.79 -7.32
N LYS A 84 -10.48 1.01 -6.35
CA LYS A 84 -11.09 -0.30 -6.63
C LYS A 84 -12.15 -0.18 -7.73
N SER A 85 -13.18 0.64 -7.50
CA SER A 85 -14.31 0.78 -8.41
C SER A 85 -13.96 1.50 -9.71
N GLY A 86 -12.85 2.25 -9.73
CA GLY A 86 -12.49 3.14 -10.85
C GLY A 86 -13.44 4.34 -11.01
N THR A 87 -14.30 4.59 -10.03
CA THR A 87 -15.34 5.64 -10.04
C THR A 87 -15.22 6.63 -8.89
N THR A 88 -14.24 6.48 -7.98
CA THR A 88 -14.02 7.42 -6.87
C THR A 88 -13.86 8.84 -7.42
N PRO A 89 -14.81 9.77 -7.15
CA PRO A 89 -14.87 11.06 -7.84
C PRO A 89 -13.58 11.87 -7.72
N GLU A 90 -12.98 11.89 -6.55
CA GLU A 90 -11.75 12.63 -6.25
C GLU A 90 -10.54 12.05 -7.01
N THR A 91 -10.45 10.71 -7.12
CA THR A 91 -9.38 10.04 -7.88
C THR A 91 -9.54 10.24 -9.38
N VAL A 92 -10.78 10.25 -9.89
CA VAL A 92 -11.07 10.54 -11.30
C VAL A 92 -10.78 12.01 -11.61
N ALA A 93 -11.15 12.93 -10.72
CA ALA A 93 -10.83 14.36 -10.84
C ALA A 93 -9.30 14.59 -10.86
N ALA A 94 -8.55 13.88 -10.01
CA ALA A 94 -7.08 13.91 -10.04
C ALA A 94 -6.53 13.43 -11.39
N ALA A 95 -7.06 12.35 -11.95
CA ALA A 95 -6.65 11.87 -13.28
C ALA A 95 -6.88 12.95 -14.36
N HIS A 96 -8.04 13.62 -14.36
CA HIS A 96 -8.32 14.71 -15.30
C HIS A 96 -7.41 15.92 -15.12
N PHE A 97 -7.11 16.29 -13.87
CA PHE A 97 -6.20 17.39 -13.55
C PHE A 97 -4.79 17.16 -14.10
N LEU A 98 -4.32 15.91 -14.05
CA LEU A 98 -2.96 15.54 -14.46
C LEU A 98 -2.77 15.45 -15.99
N LYS A 99 -3.84 15.36 -16.79
CA LYS A 99 -3.75 15.23 -18.28
C LYS A 99 -2.92 16.32 -18.96
N ARG A 100 -2.86 17.53 -18.39
CA ARG A 100 -2.12 18.68 -18.95
C ARG A 100 -0.86 19.02 -18.14
N ARG A 101 -0.41 18.10 -17.30
CA ARG A 101 0.80 18.25 -16.48
C ARG A 101 1.92 17.42 -17.09
N PRO A 102 3.18 17.85 -16.97
CA PRO A 102 4.30 17.15 -17.60
C PRO A 102 4.60 15.78 -16.98
N CYS A 103 3.94 15.39 -15.88
CA CYS A 103 4.20 14.13 -15.18
C CYS A 103 3.71 12.87 -15.93
N ARG A 104 4.31 11.73 -15.58
CA ARG A 104 3.82 10.39 -15.94
C ARG A 104 2.74 9.95 -14.96
N VAL A 105 1.74 9.22 -15.45
CA VAL A 105 0.62 8.74 -14.64
C VAL A 105 0.37 7.26 -14.90
N VAL A 106 0.25 6.47 -13.83
CA VAL A 106 -0.21 5.07 -13.88
C VAL A 106 -1.37 4.91 -12.92
N ALA A 107 -2.47 4.31 -13.36
CA ALA A 107 -3.61 4.02 -12.48
C ALA A 107 -3.88 2.53 -12.27
N PHE A 108 -4.50 2.21 -11.15
CA PHE A 108 -4.88 0.86 -10.73
C PHE A 108 -6.38 0.82 -10.41
N SER A 109 -7.12 -0.08 -11.07
CA SER A 109 -8.53 -0.36 -10.76
C SER A 109 -8.95 -1.75 -11.21
N GLN A 110 -10.13 -2.17 -10.79
CA GLN A 110 -10.71 -3.48 -11.09
C GLN A 110 -11.15 -3.61 -12.56
N TYR A 111 -11.66 -2.50 -13.10
CA TYR A 111 -12.38 -2.47 -14.36
C TYR A 111 -11.74 -1.47 -15.32
N GLY A 112 -11.61 -1.87 -16.60
CA GLY A 112 -10.91 -1.11 -17.63
C GLY A 112 -11.81 -0.09 -18.34
N GLU A 113 -13.12 -0.32 -18.30
CA GLU A 113 -14.13 0.55 -18.91
C GLU A 113 -14.56 1.71 -18.01
N LYS A 114 -14.07 1.76 -16.77
CA LYS A 114 -14.46 2.77 -15.79
C LYS A 114 -13.70 4.10 -15.98
N PRO A 115 -14.25 5.23 -15.52
CA PRO A 115 -13.71 6.56 -15.79
C PRO A 115 -12.22 6.73 -15.46
N LEU A 116 -11.73 6.16 -14.35
CA LEU A 116 -10.31 6.25 -13.99
C LEU A 116 -9.40 5.61 -15.05
N ALA A 117 -9.73 4.41 -15.51
CA ALA A 117 -8.94 3.68 -16.50
C ALA A 117 -8.91 4.41 -17.86
N GLN A 118 -10.02 5.03 -18.25
CA GLN A 118 -10.14 5.81 -19.48
C GLN A 118 -9.47 7.19 -19.40
N ALA A 119 -9.14 7.65 -18.19
CA ALA A 119 -8.56 8.98 -17.96
C ALA A 119 -7.03 9.00 -17.97
N VAL A 120 -6.36 7.85 -17.99
CA VAL A 120 -4.89 7.75 -17.85
C VAL A 120 -4.24 7.03 -19.03
N PRO A 121 -2.97 7.34 -19.36
CA PRO A 121 -2.26 6.71 -20.48
C PRO A 121 -1.84 5.26 -20.21
N ARG A 122 -1.60 4.91 -18.93
CA ARG A 122 -1.24 3.55 -18.53
C ARG A 122 -2.10 3.11 -17.35
N HIS A 123 -2.68 1.93 -17.48
CA HIS A 123 -3.59 1.36 -16.49
C HIS A 123 -3.22 -0.09 -16.21
N LEU A 124 -3.22 -0.47 -14.93
CA LEU A 124 -2.96 -1.81 -14.46
C LEU A 124 -4.23 -2.37 -13.79
N LEU A 125 -4.73 -3.47 -14.36
CA LEU A 125 -5.98 -4.10 -13.95
C LEU A 125 -5.75 -5.16 -12.88
N ILE A 126 -6.42 -5.03 -11.74
CA ILE A 126 -6.48 -6.09 -10.72
C ILE A 126 -7.54 -7.16 -11.02
N ARG A 127 -8.42 -6.90 -12.00
CA ARG A 127 -9.61 -7.71 -12.35
C ARG A 127 -10.55 -7.93 -11.18
N ASP A 128 -11.67 -8.59 -11.47
CA ASP A 128 -12.73 -8.81 -10.49
C ASP A 128 -12.23 -9.69 -9.34
N THR A 129 -12.12 -9.10 -8.15
CA THR A 129 -11.62 -9.77 -6.95
C THR A 129 -12.19 -9.13 -5.69
N SER A 130 -12.54 -9.96 -4.70
CA SER A 130 -12.87 -9.49 -3.35
C SER A 130 -11.64 -8.86 -2.69
N GLU A 131 -10.46 -9.42 -2.95
CA GLU A 131 -9.17 -9.07 -2.36
C GLU A 131 -8.48 -7.88 -3.04
N SER A 132 -9.30 -6.92 -3.48
CA SER A 132 -8.85 -5.73 -4.23
C SER A 132 -7.73 -4.94 -3.54
N PHE A 133 -7.71 -4.91 -2.20
CA PHE A 133 -6.63 -4.27 -1.44
C PHE A 133 -5.30 -4.98 -1.64
N ALA A 134 -5.26 -6.31 -1.45
CA ALA A 134 -4.06 -7.11 -1.65
C ALA A 134 -3.63 -7.04 -3.12
N ALA A 135 -4.58 -7.14 -4.04
CA ALA A 135 -4.29 -7.11 -5.46
C ALA A 135 -3.64 -5.78 -5.92
N MET A 136 -4.20 -4.63 -5.52
CA MET A 136 -3.59 -3.33 -5.81
C MET A 136 -2.22 -3.20 -5.14
N SER A 137 -2.08 -3.65 -3.89
CA SER A 137 -0.81 -3.63 -3.17
C SER A 137 0.27 -4.42 -3.89
N MET A 138 -0.07 -5.59 -4.44
CA MET A 138 0.83 -6.46 -5.20
C MET A 138 1.30 -5.78 -6.50
N LEU A 139 0.37 -5.25 -7.31
CA LEU A 139 0.73 -4.62 -8.58
C LEU A 139 1.52 -3.32 -8.38
N MET A 140 1.16 -2.50 -7.39
CA MET A 140 1.89 -1.26 -7.08
C MET A 140 3.30 -1.57 -6.55
N GLN A 141 3.46 -2.58 -5.68
CA GLN A 141 4.80 -3.00 -5.23
C GLN A 141 5.65 -3.55 -6.38
N ALA A 142 5.06 -4.35 -7.28
CA ALA A 142 5.78 -4.82 -8.47
C ALA A 142 6.26 -3.64 -9.33
N LEU A 143 5.39 -2.67 -9.61
CA LEU A 143 5.75 -1.47 -10.37
C LEU A 143 6.91 -0.70 -9.73
N ILE A 144 6.81 -0.43 -8.42
CA ILE A 144 7.85 0.30 -7.68
C ILE A 144 9.13 -0.50 -7.56
N GLY A 145 9.06 -1.82 -7.36
CA GLY A 145 10.23 -2.68 -7.36
C GLY A 145 10.97 -2.68 -8.68
N GLY A 146 10.24 -2.62 -9.80
CA GLY A 146 10.82 -2.45 -11.13
C GLY A 146 11.51 -1.09 -11.28
N LEU A 147 10.87 -0.03 -10.78
CA LEU A 147 11.43 1.31 -10.77
C LEU A 147 12.74 1.38 -9.98
N MET A 148 12.77 0.84 -8.76
CA MET A 148 13.96 0.79 -7.91
C MET A 148 15.08 -0.05 -8.52
N ALA A 149 14.74 -1.21 -9.11
CA ALA A 149 15.74 -2.05 -9.77
C ALA A 149 16.38 -1.35 -10.96
N GLY A 150 15.58 -0.68 -11.80
CA GLY A 150 16.09 0.08 -12.94
C GLY A 150 16.86 1.34 -12.56
N LYS A 151 16.51 1.99 -11.44
CA LYS A 151 17.09 3.28 -11.06
C LYS A 151 18.34 3.14 -10.18
N GLU A 152 18.29 2.24 -9.21
CA GLU A 152 19.29 2.14 -8.14
C GLU A 152 20.05 0.80 -8.20
N GLY A 153 19.79 -0.03 -9.21
CA GLY A 153 20.34 -1.38 -9.28
C GLY A 153 19.86 -2.25 -8.12
N TRP A 154 18.65 -2.00 -7.59
CA TRP A 154 18.10 -2.75 -6.46
C TRP A 154 17.94 -4.25 -6.80
N LEU A 155 18.82 -5.07 -6.23
CA LEU A 155 19.00 -6.49 -6.59
C LEU A 155 17.94 -7.45 -6.03
N LEU A 156 16.89 -6.93 -5.39
CA LEU A 156 15.84 -7.75 -4.77
C LEU A 156 14.59 -7.90 -5.66
N GLY A 157 14.63 -7.42 -6.91
CA GLY A 157 13.50 -7.50 -7.84
C GLY A 157 12.89 -8.91 -7.98
N GLU A 158 13.73 -9.91 -8.25
CA GLU A 158 13.27 -11.31 -8.36
C GLU A 158 12.69 -11.84 -7.03
N LYS A 159 13.35 -11.53 -5.90
CA LYS A 159 12.86 -11.92 -4.57
C LYS A 159 11.54 -11.25 -4.22
N LEU A 160 11.35 -9.99 -4.61
CA LEU A 160 10.10 -9.27 -4.45
C LEU A 160 9.00 -9.97 -5.25
N LEU A 161 9.23 -10.25 -6.54
CA LEU A 161 8.24 -10.92 -7.38
C LEU A 161 7.86 -12.30 -6.86
N ALA A 162 8.84 -13.10 -6.43
CA ALA A 162 8.58 -14.40 -5.81
C ALA A 162 7.79 -14.27 -4.50
N SER A 163 8.09 -13.26 -3.68
CA SER A 163 7.36 -13.01 -2.42
C SER A 163 5.93 -12.56 -2.68
N LEU A 164 5.70 -11.70 -3.67
CA LEU A 164 4.37 -11.28 -4.08
C LEU A 164 3.57 -12.44 -4.66
N ASP A 165 4.20 -13.33 -5.42
CA ASP A 165 3.54 -14.53 -5.95
C ASP A 165 3.10 -15.50 -4.84
N ALA A 166 3.92 -15.66 -3.79
CA ALA A 166 3.61 -16.50 -2.63
C ALA A 166 2.62 -15.86 -1.63
N LEU A 167 2.43 -14.53 -1.69
CA LEU A 167 1.63 -13.78 -0.74
C LEU A 167 0.19 -14.30 -0.56
N PRO A 168 -0.57 -14.67 -1.61
CA PRO A 168 -1.94 -15.15 -1.44
C PRO A 168 -2.06 -16.41 -0.57
N VAL A 169 -1.10 -17.34 -0.70
CA VAL A 169 -1.04 -18.55 0.14
C VAL A 169 -0.73 -18.17 1.58
N ALA A 170 0.28 -17.32 1.79
CA ALA A 170 0.65 -16.85 3.13
C ALA A 170 -0.49 -16.10 3.83
N MET A 171 -1.28 -15.32 3.08
CA MET A 171 -2.49 -14.66 3.59
C MET A 171 -3.54 -15.69 4.05
N CYS A 172 -3.75 -16.75 3.28
CA CYS A 172 -4.70 -17.80 3.64
C CYS A 172 -4.24 -18.56 4.89
N ASP A 173 -2.98 -18.95 4.94
CA ASP A 173 -2.41 -19.65 6.09
C ASP A 173 -2.52 -18.80 7.36
N ALA A 174 -2.26 -17.49 7.24
CA ALA A 174 -2.43 -16.56 8.35
C ALA A 174 -3.90 -16.42 8.78
N ALA A 175 -4.85 -16.35 7.84
CA ALA A 175 -6.27 -16.27 8.16
C ALA A 175 -6.74 -17.51 8.92
N GLU A 176 -6.43 -18.70 8.43
CA GLU A 176 -6.78 -19.98 9.06
C GLU A 176 -6.18 -20.10 10.47
N GLN A 177 -4.92 -19.72 10.65
CA GLN A 177 -4.25 -19.71 11.96
C GLN A 177 -4.90 -18.75 12.97
N ASN A 178 -5.60 -17.71 12.48
CA ASN A 178 -6.22 -16.70 13.33
C ASN A 178 -7.74 -16.86 13.46
N GLU A 179 -8.37 -17.84 12.83
CA GLU A 179 -9.84 -18.00 12.79
C GLU A 179 -10.45 -18.12 14.20
N ALA A 180 -9.85 -18.96 15.05
CA ALA A 180 -10.30 -19.14 16.44
C ALA A 180 -10.23 -17.84 17.25
N ARG A 181 -9.17 -17.05 17.03
CA ARG A 181 -9.01 -15.74 17.66
C ARG A 181 -10.02 -14.74 17.11
N ALA A 182 -10.23 -14.70 15.80
CA ALA A 182 -11.20 -13.83 15.15
C ALA A 182 -12.63 -14.08 15.67
N ALA A 183 -13.00 -15.34 15.88
CA ALA A 183 -14.28 -15.71 16.50
C ALA A 183 -14.39 -15.21 17.95
N ALA A 184 -13.34 -15.35 18.75
CA ALA A 184 -13.30 -14.86 20.13
C ALA A 184 -13.37 -13.32 20.20
N ASP A 185 -12.65 -12.63 19.31
CA ASP A 185 -12.68 -11.17 19.16
C ASP A 185 -14.10 -10.71 18.76
N ALA A 186 -14.76 -11.40 17.82
CA ALA A 186 -16.13 -11.07 17.40
C ALA A 186 -17.15 -11.17 18.55
N VAL A 187 -17.08 -12.21 19.37
CA VAL A 187 -17.91 -12.35 20.58
C VAL A 187 -17.62 -11.20 21.56
N THR A 188 -16.34 -10.90 21.77
CA THR A 188 -15.89 -9.83 22.67
C THR A 188 -16.42 -8.47 22.24
N TYR A 189 -16.33 -8.13 20.96
CA TYR A 189 -16.80 -6.84 20.44
C TYR A 189 -18.32 -6.76 20.32
N ALA A 190 -19.02 -7.88 20.08
CA ALA A 190 -20.49 -7.91 20.09
C ALA A 190 -21.08 -7.64 21.49
N ALA A 191 -20.34 -7.99 22.55
CA ALA A 191 -20.75 -7.74 23.93
C ALA A 191 -20.46 -6.30 24.40
N MET A 192 -19.71 -5.50 23.65
CA MET A 192 -19.42 -4.10 24.00
C MET A 192 -20.62 -3.21 23.70
N THR A 193 -21.06 -2.43 24.68
CA THR A 193 -22.12 -1.41 24.47
C THR A 193 -21.52 -0.09 23.98
N ALA A 194 -22.35 0.75 23.35
CA ALA A 194 -21.98 2.05 22.77
C ALA A 194 -21.22 3.00 23.73
N SER A 195 -21.35 2.81 25.05
CA SER A 195 -20.71 3.66 26.06
C SER A 195 -19.23 3.32 26.37
N THR A 196 -18.70 2.22 25.82
CA THR A 196 -17.30 1.76 25.95
C THR A 196 -16.49 1.88 24.66
N MET A 197 -17.02 2.56 23.65
CA MET A 197 -16.65 2.34 22.25
C MET A 197 -15.48 3.20 21.78
N SER A 198 -14.25 2.64 21.85
CA SER A 198 -13.21 2.91 20.85
C SER A 198 -12.11 1.84 20.92
N PRO A 199 -12.21 0.74 20.15
CA PRO A 199 -11.06 -0.12 19.94
C PRO A 199 -9.95 0.70 19.26
N ARG A 200 -8.83 0.91 19.96
CA ARG A 200 -7.64 1.55 19.39
C ARG A 200 -6.86 0.52 18.60
N CYS A 201 -6.67 0.78 17.32
CA CYS A 201 -5.71 0.06 16.51
C CYS A 201 -4.33 0.72 16.67
N ASP A 202 -3.52 0.22 17.59
CA ASP A 202 -2.13 0.67 17.75
C ASP A 202 -1.23 -0.08 16.75
N GLY A 203 -0.98 0.54 15.61
CA GLY A 203 -0.05 0.06 14.58
C GLY A 203 1.27 0.80 14.63
N ALA A 204 2.11 0.52 15.62
CA ALA A 204 3.51 0.95 15.62
C ALA A 204 4.40 -0.25 15.28
N GLY A 205 5.42 -0.05 14.44
CA GLY A 205 6.36 -1.08 13.96
C GLY A 205 7.22 -1.79 15.02
N ARG A 206 6.84 -1.79 16.31
CA ARG A 206 7.34 -2.68 17.36
C ARG A 206 6.22 -2.92 18.38
N ARG A 207 6.00 -4.19 18.74
CA ARG A 207 5.12 -4.55 19.87
C ARG A 207 5.62 -3.84 21.14
N PRO A 208 4.75 -3.32 22.01
CA PRO A 208 5.17 -2.87 23.33
C PRO A 208 5.72 -4.09 24.09
N LEU A 209 6.96 -3.99 24.56
CA LEU A 209 7.46 -4.89 25.59
C LEU A 209 6.50 -4.82 26.78
N SER A 210 6.06 -6.00 27.24
CA SER A 210 5.14 -6.18 28.37
C SER A 210 5.54 -5.29 29.54
N ARG A 211 4.56 -4.54 30.07
CA ARG A 211 4.65 -3.78 31.33
C ARG A 211 4.84 -4.74 32.50
N THR A 212 6.06 -5.23 32.69
CA THR A 212 6.55 -5.81 33.95
C THR A 212 8.06 -5.65 33.98
N GLY A 213 8.56 -4.60 34.61
CA GLY A 213 9.98 -4.47 34.91
C GLY A 213 10.49 -3.03 34.98
N CYS A 214 11.01 -2.66 36.15
CA CYS A 214 11.79 -1.45 36.45
C CYS A 214 11.07 -0.10 36.55
N ALA A 215 10.34 0.06 37.66
CA ALA A 215 10.23 1.34 38.35
C ALA A 215 11.51 1.60 39.18
N SER A 216 12.60 1.97 38.52
CA SER A 216 13.74 2.67 39.12
C SER A 216 14.70 3.08 37.99
N CYS A 217 15.42 4.19 38.18
CA CYS A 217 16.41 4.76 37.26
C CYS A 217 15.91 5.73 36.18
N ILE A 218 15.05 6.70 36.51
CA ILE A 218 15.16 8.06 35.94
C ILE A 218 14.94 9.10 37.04
N ARG A 219 15.97 9.33 37.87
CA ARG A 219 16.21 10.59 38.59
C ARG A 219 17.70 10.89 38.49
N GLY A 220 18.03 12.09 38.02
CA GLY A 220 19.38 12.54 37.67
C GLY A 220 19.38 12.92 36.19
N GLY A 221 19.04 14.14 35.79
CA GLY A 221 19.48 15.41 36.36
C GLY A 221 20.73 15.84 35.60
N TYR A 222 20.56 16.56 34.49
CA TYR A 222 21.59 17.51 34.04
C TYR A 222 20.91 18.69 33.36
N ALA A 223 21.24 19.85 33.92
CA ALA A 223 20.66 21.15 33.63
C ALA A 223 21.14 21.70 32.28
N ARG A 224 20.30 22.57 31.71
CA ARG A 224 20.69 23.57 30.71
C ARG A 224 21.91 24.36 31.20
N ARG A 225 22.84 24.67 30.30
CA ARG A 225 23.29 26.05 30.01
C ARG A 225 24.42 26.08 28.95
N ARG A 226 24.17 26.95 27.97
CA ARG A 226 25.08 27.68 27.06
C ARG A 226 25.74 26.90 25.94
#